data_AF-A0A2S7U6A9-F1
#
_entry.id   AF-A0A2S7U6A9-F1
#
_cell.length_a   1.000
_cell.length_b   1.000
_cell.length_c   1.000
_cell.angle_alpha   90.00
_cell.angle_beta   90.00
_cell.angle_gamma   90.00
#
_symmetry.space_group_name_H-M   'P 1'
#
loop_
_entity.id
_entity.type
_entity.pdbx_description
1 polymer ?
#
loop_
_entity_poly.entity_id
_entity_poly.type
_entity_poly.pdbx_seq_one_letter_code
_entity_poly.pdbx_strand_id
1 'polypeptide(L)'
;MYNQHDDLIYHLDLCILSYQLYTQTLVWPMDPYYEQMDKKDERRENFMDAVRQSAPDPDGLPRCPDHLDPIRYRYKQINPHRPCFALPETGEWILYNTPAEITRRIGKTYVAKGAPTKIEDITKENDDGIKDCDIYCFEGETGGQIEKKQGALSLMGFILVRPLPRNAADYAVHIVFRGSRSGKVSRAMYEGASRIGGWRRGNADWVTDLAYATYCDNHFISSKSQSSSGFAISMQGMLPTILKCLDKIHLAKKKKPSEIYVTGHSLGGALATHFVSAVVQGNGYGYIPSDMRLNKMPSNVQTWPWRDTKLITYGAPWVGDREFETEFNNNFKGNARRVVLGNDIVAKPPHRTSSSSLGILCPLTIHGLPDGVTNFANRGSLCHEPYLIRRALIASATHKEDVPAQTKTAYSNPEAEDYWDVNEPWKIFPVFVNLLEDPHFEIARKQSLSSDFGSRAIEYFKCMNSALDKESSFDRRTSPQQNEIRKVVNQLTLDQIGFGNDLDDIYHTWQDFKKQFNLEEQTHNFLGLISLMRLLAVNSTVTDQNITESGFQYLVDLI
;
A
#
# COMPACT_ATOMS: atom_id res chain seq x y z
N MET A 1 -14.53 26.33 3.51
CA MET A 1 -14.16 26.55 2.10
C MET A 1 -12.68 26.27 1.98
N TYR A 2 -12.33 25.33 1.13
CA TYR A 2 -10.97 24.83 0.99
C TYR A 2 -10.30 25.55 -0.19
N ASN A 3 -9.49 26.56 0.13
CA ASN A 3 -8.64 27.27 -0.84
C ASN A 3 -7.57 26.30 -1.35
N GLN A 4 -7.07 26.50 -2.57
CA GLN A 4 -6.12 25.68 -3.37
C GLN A 4 -4.99 24.88 -2.66
N HIS A 5 -4.69 25.17 -1.39
CA HIS A 5 -3.77 24.42 -0.53
C HIS A 5 -4.39 23.13 0.06
N ASP A 6 -5.70 23.04 0.19
CA ASP A 6 -6.39 21.81 0.61
C ASP A 6 -6.39 20.73 -0.46
N ASP A 7 -6.49 21.09 -1.74
CA ASP A 7 -6.55 20.10 -2.81
C ASP A 7 -5.31 19.18 -2.79
N LEU A 8 -4.12 19.70 -2.47
CA LEU A 8 -2.90 18.87 -2.37
C LEU A 8 -2.95 17.95 -1.14
N ILE A 9 -3.41 18.43 0.02
CA ILE A 9 -3.50 17.60 1.22
C ILE A 9 -4.59 16.52 1.03
N TYR A 10 -5.76 16.92 0.52
CA TYR A 10 -6.87 16.03 0.22
C TYR A 10 -6.47 14.88 -0.72
N HIS A 11 -5.78 15.17 -1.83
CA HIS A 11 -5.37 14.12 -2.77
C HIS A 11 -4.24 13.24 -2.20
N LEU A 12 -3.38 13.77 -1.31
CA LEU A 12 -2.43 12.94 -0.58
C LEU A 12 -3.14 12.04 0.45
N ASP A 13 -4.15 12.53 1.15
CA ASP A 13 -4.97 11.74 2.06
C ASP A 13 -5.75 10.65 1.31
N LEU A 14 -6.18 10.90 0.07
CA LEU A 14 -6.69 9.85 -0.82
C LEU A 14 -5.62 8.82 -1.20
N CYS A 15 -4.36 9.24 -1.43
CA CYS A 15 -3.26 8.28 -1.61
C CYS A 15 -3.11 7.42 -0.36
N ILE A 16 -3.17 7.98 0.85
CA ILE A 16 -3.10 7.21 2.11
C ILE A 16 -4.27 6.22 2.21
N LEU A 17 -5.49 6.63 1.82
CA LEU A 17 -6.64 5.75 1.74
C LEU A 17 -6.38 4.55 0.81
N SER A 18 -5.64 4.73 -0.29
CA SER A 18 -5.32 3.60 -1.18
C SER A 18 -4.42 2.56 -0.50
N TYR A 19 -3.49 2.97 0.37
CA TYR A 19 -2.71 2.05 1.19
C TYR A 19 -3.58 1.39 2.26
N GLN A 20 -4.44 2.16 2.93
CA GLN A 20 -5.39 1.62 3.91
C GLN A 20 -6.26 0.52 3.30
N LEU A 21 -6.95 0.82 2.18
CA LEU A 21 -7.82 -0.15 1.51
C LEU A 21 -7.06 -1.39 1.06
N TYR A 22 -5.84 -1.22 0.52
CA TYR A 22 -4.99 -2.35 0.16
C TYR A 22 -4.60 -3.20 1.37
N THR A 23 -4.12 -2.57 2.45
CA THR A 23 -3.70 -3.28 3.67
C THR A 23 -4.85 -4.05 4.30
N GLN A 24 -6.08 -3.52 4.24
CA GLN A 24 -7.27 -4.25 4.67
C GLN A 24 -7.56 -5.51 3.87
N THR A 25 -7.02 -5.66 2.67
CA THR A 25 -7.16 -6.90 1.88
C THR A 25 -6.19 -7.98 2.32
N LEU A 26 -5.16 -7.68 3.11
CA LEU A 26 -4.11 -8.64 3.43
C LEU A 26 -4.63 -9.74 4.36
N VAL A 27 -4.43 -10.99 3.95
CA VAL A 27 -4.75 -12.15 4.82
C VAL A 27 -3.86 -12.13 6.07
N TRP A 28 -2.61 -11.70 5.95
CA TRP A 28 -1.65 -11.60 7.06
C TRP A 28 -1.07 -10.17 7.16
N PRO A 29 -1.34 -9.42 8.25
CA PRO A 29 -0.88 -8.04 8.37
C PRO A 29 0.60 -7.90 8.78
N MET A 30 1.27 -8.97 9.24
CA MET A 30 2.51 -8.85 10.03
C MET A 30 3.77 -9.23 9.27
N ASP A 31 3.61 -9.98 8.19
CA ASP A 31 4.63 -10.09 7.17
C ASP A 31 3.94 -10.48 5.86
N PRO A 32 3.16 -9.56 5.27
CA PRO A 32 2.49 -9.82 4.00
C PRO A 32 3.47 -9.96 2.84
N TYR A 33 4.74 -9.62 3.01
CA TYR A 33 5.69 -9.48 1.90
C TYR A 33 6.83 -10.49 1.96
N TYR A 34 7.02 -11.16 3.11
CA TYR A 34 7.99 -12.24 3.35
C TYR A 34 9.44 -11.88 2.99
N GLU A 35 9.70 -10.57 2.97
CA GLU A 35 10.99 -9.95 2.70
C GLU A 35 11.88 -9.92 3.96
N GLN A 36 11.28 -10.14 5.14
CA GLN A 36 11.99 -10.23 6.42
C GLN A 36 12.71 -11.59 6.60
N MET A 37 12.33 -12.62 5.84
CA MET A 37 13.04 -13.89 5.77
C MET A 37 14.32 -13.72 4.94
N ASP A 38 15.48 -14.05 5.50
CA ASP A 38 16.81 -13.67 5.01
C ASP A 38 16.99 -13.83 3.48
N LYS A 39 17.61 -12.82 2.86
CA LYS A 39 17.56 -12.48 1.42
C LYS A 39 18.29 -13.46 0.50
N LYS A 40 18.87 -14.52 1.06
CA LYS A 40 19.67 -15.52 0.32
C LYS A 40 19.34 -16.96 0.67
N ASP A 41 18.35 -17.20 1.53
CA ASP A 41 18.11 -18.53 2.06
C ASP A 41 16.99 -19.26 1.33
N GLU A 42 17.20 -20.57 1.15
CA GLU A 42 16.19 -21.53 0.71
C GLU A 42 14.91 -21.42 1.55
N ARG A 43 15.00 -20.97 2.80
CA ARG A 43 13.87 -20.71 3.70
C ARG A 43 12.86 -19.74 3.11
N ARG A 44 13.30 -18.62 2.53
CA ARG A 44 12.39 -17.65 1.92
C ARG A 44 11.66 -18.27 0.73
N GLU A 45 12.39 -18.91 -0.17
CA GLU A 45 11.79 -19.55 -1.35
C GLU A 45 10.86 -20.71 -0.94
N ASN A 46 11.23 -21.51 0.07
CA ASN A 46 10.40 -22.56 0.63
C ASN A 46 9.12 -22.01 1.25
N PHE A 47 9.21 -20.87 1.94
CA PHE A 47 8.05 -20.17 2.47
C PHE A 47 7.13 -19.73 1.33
N MET A 48 7.66 -19.05 0.30
CA MET A 48 6.87 -18.64 -0.86
C MET A 48 6.21 -19.82 -1.57
N ASP A 49 6.93 -20.93 -1.72
CA ASP A 49 6.39 -22.15 -2.30
C ASP A 49 5.28 -22.74 -1.44
N ALA A 50 5.43 -22.74 -0.11
CA ALA A 50 4.39 -23.17 0.80
C ALA A 50 3.17 -22.25 0.72
N VAL A 51 3.34 -20.94 0.55
CA VAL A 51 2.22 -20.01 0.30
C VAL A 51 1.54 -20.32 -1.03
N ARG A 52 2.28 -20.57 -2.11
CA ARG A 52 1.71 -20.96 -3.42
C ARG A 52 0.93 -22.27 -3.36
N GLN A 53 1.35 -23.19 -2.49
CA GLN A 53 0.73 -24.50 -2.27
C GLN A 53 -0.39 -24.48 -1.22
N SER A 54 -0.47 -23.41 -0.42
CA SER A 54 -1.54 -23.22 0.57
C SER A 54 -2.91 -23.11 -0.09
N ALA A 55 -3.97 -23.06 0.71
CA ALA A 55 -5.33 -23.06 0.19
C ALA A 55 -5.51 -21.97 -0.88
N PRO A 56 -6.29 -22.23 -1.95
CA PRO A 56 -6.51 -21.27 -3.03
C PRO A 56 -6.91 -19.91 -2.46
N ASP A 57 -6.51 -18.83 -3.15
CA ASP A 57 -6.80 -17.48 -2.70
C ASP A 57 -8.30 -17.34 -2.35
N PRO A 58 -8.66 -16.78 -1.18
CA PRO A 58 -10.06 -16.69 -0.74
C PRO A 58 -11.00 -16.00 -1.74
N ASP A 59 -10.47 -15.13 -2.60
CA ASP A 59 -11.21 -14.43 -3.64
C ASP A 59 -11.10 -15.08 -5.03
N GLY A 60 -10.46 -16.26 -5.11
CA GLY A 60 -10.30 -17.02 -6.35
C GLY A 60 -9.33 -16.36 -7.33
N LEU A 61 -8.36 -15.59 -6.82
CA LEU A 61 -7.33 -14.98 -7.65
C LEU A 61 -6.47 -16.05 -8.33
N PRO A 62 -6.05 -15.82 -9.59
CA PRO A 62 -5.14 -16.72 -10.27
C PRO A 62 -3.82 -16.82 -9.51
N ARG A 63 -3.15 -17.95 -9.69
CA ARG A 63 -1.86 -18.23 -9.08
C ARG A 63 -0.86 -17.12 -9.44
N CYS A 64 -0.18 -16.58 -8.42
CA CYS A 64 0.92 -15.63 -8.59
C CYS A 64 2.04 -16.27 -9.42
N PRO A 65 2.62 -15.57 -10.42
CA PRO A 65 3.74 -16.07 -11.20
C PRO A 65 4.92 -16.50 -10.30
N ASP A 66 5.58 -17.61 -10.62
CA ASP A 66 6.63 -18.21 -9.76
C ASP A 66 7.86 -17.31 -9.52
N HIS A 67 8.04 -16.28 -10.35
CA HIS A 67 9.12 -15.32 -10.21
C HIS A 67 8.78 -14.15 -9.28
N LEU A 68 7.53 -14.03 -8.84
CA LEU A 68 7.02 -12.97 -7.99
C LEU A 68 6.59 -13.52 -6.62
N ASP A 69 6.57 -12.64 -5.63
CA ASP A 69 6.19 -13.01 -4.27
C ASP A 69 4.66 -13.19 -4.15
N PRO A 70 4.17 -14.37 -3.70
CA PRO A 70 2.75 -14.68 -3.60
C PRO A 70 2.11 -14.01 -2.38
N ILE A 71 1.28 -13.00 -2.60
CA ILE A 71 0.56 -12.32 -1.51
C ILE A 71 -0.91 -12.72 -1.58
N ARG A 72 -1.50 -13.00 -0.41
CA ARG A 72 -2.87 -13.49 -0.31
C ARG A 72 -3.82 -12.37 0.09
N TYR A 73 -4.97 -12.35 -0.57
CA TYR A 73 -5.92 -11.26 -0.45
C TYR A 73 -7.31 -11.72 -0.01
N ARG A 74 -8.06 -10.79 0.59
CA ARG A 74 -9.47 -10.92 0.87
C ARG A 74 -10.18 -9.57 0.73
N TYR A 75 -10.64 -9.25 -0.46
CA TYR A 75 -11.31 -8.00 -0.81
C TYR A 75 -12.59 -7.73 -0.02
N LYS A 76 -13.32 -8.78 0.42
CA LYS A 76 -14.50 -8.61 1.29
C LYS A 76 -14.22 -8.01 2.67
N GLN A 77 -12.94 -7.92 3.06
CA GLN A 77 -12.54 -7.25 4.30
C GLN A 77 -12.58 -5.73 4.17
N ILE A 78 -12.47 -5.16 2.97
CA ILE A 78 -12.38 -3.71 2.79
C ILE A 78 -13.52 -2.99 3.53
N ASN A 79 -13.14 -2.05 4.37
CA ASN A 79 -14.02 -1.15 5.10
C ASN A 79 -13.35 0.23 5.20
N PRO A 80 -13.70 1.19 4.33
CA PRO A 80 -13.03 2.48 4.28
C PRO A 80 -13.13 3.28 5.59
N HIS A 81 -14.09 2.96 6.45
CA HIS A 81 -14.33 3.66 7.72
C HIS A 81 -13.42 3.22 8.86
N ARG A 82 -12.66 2.13 8.68
CA ARG A 82 -11.82 1.57 9.74
C ARG A 82 -10.34 1.77 9.44
N PRO A 83 -9.53 2.16 10.43
CA PRO A 83 -8.08 2.10 10.29
C PRO A 83 -7.62 0.65 10.14
N CYS A 84 -6.38 0.47 9.71
CA CYS A 84 -5.72 -0.83 9.66
C CYS A 84 -4.22 -0.68 9.87
N PHE A 85 -3.57 -1.74 10.33
CA PHE A 85 -2.12 -1.77 10.47
C PHE A 85 -1.48 -2.86 9.62
N ALA A 86 -0.20 -2.66 9.28
CA ALA A 86 0.66 -3.68 8.70
C ALA A 86 2.11 -3.52 9.19
N LEU A 87 2.86 -4.62 9.19
CA LEU A 87 4.31 -4.63 9.40
C LEU A 87 5.00 -4.90 8.06
N PRO A 88 5.45 -3.86 7.33
CA PRO A 88 6.27 -4.02 6.13
C PRO A 88 7.71 -4.47 6.44
N GLU A 89 8.53 -4.67 5.40
CA GLU A 89 9.96 -5.04 5.47
C GLU A 89 10.80 -4.16 6.41
N THR A 90 10.39 -2.91 6.65
CA THR A 90 11.20 -1.97 7.44
C THR A 90 11.41 -2.39 8.88
N GLY A 91 10.60 -3.34 9.37
CA GLY A 91 10.59 -3.79 10.77
C GLY A 91 9.71 -2.92 11.67
N GLU A 92 9.09 -1.88 11.12
CA GLU A 92 8.26 -0.92 11.84
C GLU A 92 6.80 -1.13 11.46
N TRP A 93 5.90 -1.07 12.44
CA TRP A 93 4.48 -1.16 12.21
C TRP A 93 3.94 0.16 11.67
N ILE A 94 3.07 0.08 10.67
CA ILE A 94 2.41 1.23 10.10
C ILE A 94 0.92 1.14 10.40
N LEU A 95 0.34 2.21 10.94
CA LEU A 95 -1.10 2.42 11.06
C LEU A 95 -1.56 3.39 9.98
N TYR A 96 -2.51 2.93 9.16
CA TYR A 96 -3.22 3.77 8.19
C TYR A 96 -4.58 4.15 8.76
N ASN A 97 -4.81 5.46 8.89
CA ASN A 97 -6.02 6.04 9.47
C ASN A 97 -6.44 7.30 8.69
N THR A 98 -6.91 7.13 7.45
CA THR A 98 -7.37 8.25 6.61
C THR A 98 -8.37 9.13 7.36
N PRO A 99 -8.29 10.48 7.20
CA PRO A 99 -9.15 11.40 7.93
C PRO A 99 -10.65 11.09 7.81
N ALA A 100 -11.36 11.19 8.93
CA ALA A 100 -12.77 10.84 9.04
C ALA A 100 -13.67 11.68 8.11
N GLU A 101 -13.26 12.90 7.76
CA GLU A 101 -13.94 13.80 6.84
C GLU A 101 -14.05 13.21 5.42
N ILE A 102 -13.10 12.35 5.05
CA ILE A 102 -13.13 11.60 3.79
C ILE A 102 -13.93 10.32 4.00
N THR A 103 -13.56 9.53 5.00
CA THR A 103 -14.06 8.15 5.13
C THR A 103 -15.53 8.10 5.53
N ARG A 104 -16.02 8.97 6.43
CA ARG A 104 -17.45 9.03 6.82
C ARG A 104 -18.39 9.36 5.67
N ARG A 105 -17.88 9.93 4.58
CA ARG A 105 -18.70 10.27 3.42
C ARG A 105 -18.94 9.12 2.46
N ILE A 106 -18.18 8.04 2.59
CA ILE A 106 -18.25 6.89 1.70
C ILE A 106 -19.46 6.05 2.07
N GLY A 107 -20.48 6.06 1.22
CA GLY A 107 -21.71 5.28 1.39
C GLY A 107 -21.61 3.87 0.82
N LYS A 108 -21.04 3.73 -0.39
CA LYS A 108 -20.94 2.43 -1.07
C LYS A 108 -19.52 2.09 -1.45
N THR A 109 -19.19 0.81 -1.36
CA THR A 109 -17.88 0.27 -1.71
C THR A 109 -18.03 -0.88 -2.69
N TYR A 110 -17.36 -0.76 -3.84
CA TYR A 110 -17.32 -1.79 -4.86
C TYR A 110 -15.89 -2.24 -5.14
N VAL A 111 -15.72 -3.48 -5.59
CA VAL A 111 -14.43 -4.01 -6.05
C VAL A 111 -14.57 -4.56 -7.47
N ALA A 112 -13.72 -4.07 -8.37
CA ALA A 112 -13.57 -4.60 -9.73
C ALA A 112 -12.38 -5.55 -9.80
N LYS A 113 -12.63 -6.83 -10.12
CA LYS A 113 -11.61 -7.89 -10.14
C LYS A 113 -11.79 -8.87 -11.30
N GLY A 114 -10.70 -9.55 -11.65
CA GLY A 114 -10.65 -10.67 -12.59
C GLY A 114 -10.75 -10.32 -14.08
N ALA A 115 -10.60 -11.36 -14.90
CA ALA A 115 -10.78 -11.35 -16.35
C ALA A 115 -11.70 -12.53 -16.76
N PRO A 116 -12.94 -12.30 -17.23
CA PRO A 116 -13.56 -11.00 -17.47
C PRO A 116 -13.85 -10.24 -16.16
N THR A 117 -13.73 -8.91 -16.21
CA THR A 117 -13.92 -8.04 -15.05
C THR A 117 -15.34 -8.11 -14.51
N LYS A 118 -15.45 -8.40 -13.20
CA LYS A 118 -16.68 -8.35 -12.42
C LYS A 118 -16.58 -7.23 -11.39
N ILE A 119 -17.70 -6.56 -11.12
CA ILE A 119 -17.81 -5.56 -10.05
C ILE A 119 -18.73 -6.11 -8.97
N GLU A 120 -18.19 -6.28 -7.77
CA GLU A 120 -18.91 -6.77 -6.59
C GLU A 120 -19.20 -5.59 -5.65
N ASP A 121 -20.41 -5.57 -5.08
CA ASP A 121 -20.74 -4.66 -3.97
C ASP A 121 -20.32 -5.33 -2.66
N ILE A 122 -19.45 -4.65 -1.92
CA ILE A 122 -18.91 -5.14 -0.65
C ILE A 122 -19.17 -4.14 0.49
N THR A 123 -20.15 -3.24 0.29
CA THR A 123 -20.50 -2.18 1.23
C THR A 123 -20.70 -2.73 2.64
N LYS A 124 -20.06 -2.07 3.61
CA LYS A 124 -20.25 -2.33 5.04
C LYS A 124 -21.14 -1.24 5.61
N GLU A 125 -22.07 -1.62 6.48
CA GLU A 125 -22.88 -0.64 7.21
C GLU A 125 -21.99 0.15 8.18
N ASN A 126 -22.27 1.44 8.28
CA ASN A 126 -21.69 2.39 9.22
C ASN A 126 -22.74 3.46 9.49
N ASP A 127 -23.08 3.80 10.71
CA ASP A 127 -24.18 4.75 10.98
C ASP A 127 -23.74 6.22 11.02
N ASP A 128 -22.44 6.47 10.82
CA ASP A 128 -21.88 7.81 10.98
C ASP A 128 -21.85 8.63 9.68
N GLY A 129 -22.43 9.84 9.73
CA GLY A 129 -22.17 10.91 8.77
C GLY A 129 -23.01 10.89 7.48
N ILE A 130 -22.71 11.85 6.60
CA ILE A 130 -23.39 12.03 5.30
C ILE A 130 -22.79 11.07 4.27
N LYS A 131 -23.53 10.04 3.86
CA LYS A 131 -23.08 9.02 2.91
C LYS A 131 -23.36 9.38 1.45
N ASP A 132 -22.65 10.36 0.92
CA ASP A 132 -22.89 10.88 -0.42
C ASP A 132 -21.81 10.54 -1.46
N CYS A 133 -20.77 9.82 -1.06
CA CYS A 133 -19.69 9.39 -1.94
C CYS A 133 -19.68 7.88 -2.17
N ASP A 134 -19.26 7.43 -3.35
CA ASP A 134 -19.09 6.01 -3.66
C ASP A 134 -17.63 5.72 -3.99
N ILE A 135 -17.09 4.58 -3.56
CA ILE A 135 -15.75 4.12 -3.98
C ILE A 135 -15.83 2.84 -4.82
N TYR A 136 -15.01 2.81 -5.87
CA TYR A 136 -14.84 1.67 -6.75
C TYR A 136 -13.37 1.28 -6.77
N CYS A 137 -13.01 0.33 -5.92
CA CYS A 137 -11.68 -0.25 -5.85
C CYS A 137 -11.41 -1.08 -7.11
N PHE A 138 -10.18 -1.03 -7.64
CA PHE A 138 -9.80 -1.77 -8.83
C PHE A 138 -8.54 -2.60 -8.62
N GLU A 139 -8.58 -3.81 -9.13
CA GLU A 139 -7.45 -4.72 -9.22
C GLU A 139 -6.56 -4.39 -10.42
N GLY A 140 -5.27 -4.66 -10.30
CA GLY A 140 -4.31 -4.52 -11.39
C GLY A 140 -3.11 -5.44 -11.21
N GLU A 141 -2.37 -5.65 -12.30
CA GLU A 141 -1.14 -6.43 -12.31
C GLU A 141 0.08 -5.56 -12.05
N THR A 142 1.04 -6.08 -11.28
CA THR A 142 2.38 -5.51 -11.09
C THR A 142 3.42 -6.60 -11.28
N GLY A 143 4.68 -6.25 -11.55
CA GLY A 143 5.79 -7.19 -11.75
C GLY A 143 5.88 -7.82 -13.14
N GLY A 144 4.97 -7.45 -14.05
CA GLY A 144 5.06 -7.86 -15.46
C GLY A 144 6.30 -7.27 -16.14
N GLN A 145 6.95 -8.09 -16.96
CA GLN A 145 8.15 -7.75 -17.73
C GLN A 145 7.88 -7.93 -19.23
N ILE A 146 8.69 -7.29 -20.10
CA ILE A 146 8.48 -7.34 -21.57
C ILE A 146 8.40 -8.80 -22.08
N GLU A 147 9.28 -9.67 -21.57
CA GLU A 147 9.32 -11.10 -21.93
C GLU A 147 8.26 -11.95 -21.21
N LYS A 148 7.81 -11.51 -20.03
CA LYS A 148 6.83 -12.19 -19.19
C LYS A 148 5.77 -11.20 -18.74
N LYS A 149 4.79 -10.97 -19.62
CA LYS A 149 3.76 -9.93 -19.41
C LYS A 149 2.86 -10.17 -18.19
N GLN A 150 2.83 -11.40 -17.66
CA GLN A 150 2.02 -11.76 -16.49
C GLN A 150 2.61 -11.15 -15.21
N GLY A 151 1.83 -10.28 -14.57
CA GLY A 151 2.14 -9.77 -13.24
C GLY A 151 1.40 -10.51 -12.12
N ALA A 152 1.68 -10.14 -10.88
CA ALA A 152 0.88 -10.49 -9.72
C ALA A 152 -0.29 -9.52 -9.59
N LEU A 153 -1.50 -10.05 -9.41
CA LEU A 153 -2.70 -9.25 -9.18
C LEU A 153 -2.73 -8.75 -7.73
N SER A 154 -3.17 -7.51 -7.56
CA SER A 154 -3.49 -6.95 -6.25
C SER A 154 -4.44 -5.76 -6.38
N LEU A 155 -5.00 -5.29 -5.27
CA LEU A 155 -5.71 -4.01 -5.26
C LEU A 155 -4.73 -2.86 -5.51
N MET A 156 -4.89 -2.18 -6.66
CA MET A 156 -3.95 -1.14 -7.11
C MET A 156 -4.47 0.28 -6.94
N GLY A 157 -5.72 0.45 -6.54
CA GLY A 157 -6.28 1.78 -6.32
C GLY A 157 -7.80 1.79 -6.22
N PHE A 158 -8.37 2.99 -6.31
CA PHE A 158 -9.80 3.18 -6.31
C PHE A 158 -10.24 4.42 -7.08
N ILE A 159 -11.52 4.46 -7.41
CA ILE A 159 -12.19 5.64 -7.96
C ILE A 159 -13.20 6.13 -6.93
N LEU A 160 -13.04 7.37 -6.44
CA LEU A 160 -14.00 8.04 -5.57
C LEU A 160 -14.92 8.93 -6.41
N VAL A 161 -16.22 8.72 -6.28
CA VAL A 161 -17.26 9.54 -6.89
C VAL A 161 -17.84 10.44 -5.82
N ARG A 162 -17.66 11.75 -5.96
CA ARG A 162 -18.01 12.74 -4.93
C ARG A 162 -18.89 13.86 -5.51
N PRO A 163 -20.02 14.21 -4.88
CA PRO A 163 -20.81 15.37 -5.26
C PRO A 163 -20.01 16.67 -5.11
N LEU A 164 -20.20 17.61 -6.04
CA LEU A 164 -19.56 18.91 -5.95
C LEU A 164 -20.26 19.78 -4.91
N PRO A 165 -19.53 20.45 -3.98
CA PRO A 165 -20.14 21.31 -2.97
C PRO A 165 -21.00 22.43 -3.55
N ARG A 166 -20.61 22.94 -4.73
CA ARG A 166 -21.33 24.02 -5.43
C ARG A 166 -22.64 23.58 -6.07
N ASN A 167 -22.78 22.29 -6.39
CA ASN A 167 -23.97 21.74 -7.02
C ASN A 167 -24.01 20.23 -6.78
N ALA A 168 -24.90 19.78 -5.89
CA ALA A 168 -25.04 18.36 -5.54
C ALA A 168 -25.50 17.50 -6.72
N ALA A 169 -26.09 18.09 -7.77
CA ALA A 169 -26.38 17.34 -8.98
C ALA A 169 -25.09 16.93 -9.69
N ASP A 170 -24.06 17.79 -9.68
CA ASP A 170 -22.75 17.56 -10.30
C ASP A 170 -21.81 16.77 -9.41
N TYR A 171 -20.83 16.12 -10.03
CA TYR A 171 -19.88 15.28 -9.32
C TYR A 171 -18.47 15.37 -9.92
N ALA A 172 -17.50 15.14 -9.05
CA ALA A 172 -16.12 14.88 -9.39
C ALA A 172 -15.83 13.38 -9.32
N VAL A 173 -14.86 12.95 -10.12
CA VAL A 173 -14.28 11.62 -10.06
C VAL A 173 -12.80 11.76 -9.69
N HIS A 174 -12.37 11.11 -8.61
CA HIS A 174 -10.97 11.03 -8.21
C HIS A 174 -10.47 9.61 -8.44
N ILE A 175 -9.52 9.44 -9.36
CA ILE A 175 -8.91 8.16 -9.70
C ILE A 175 -7.55 8.10 -9.01
N VAL A 176 -7.41 7.17 -8.07
CA VAL A 176 -6.31 7.13 -7.13
C VAL A 176 -5.56 5.83 -7.29
N PHE A 177 -4.25 5.90 -7.53
CA PHE A 177 -3.37 4.76 -7.65
C PHE A 177 -2.52 4.60 -6.38
N ARG A 178 -2.46 3.37 -5.87
CA ARG A 178 -1.60 2.97 -4.76
C ARG A 178 -0.14 3.01 -5.20
N GLY A 179 0.74 3.44 -4.29
CA GLY A 179 2.17 3.28 -4.49
C GLY A 179 2.70 1.91 -4.09
N SER A 180 4.02 1.82 -4.00
CA SER A 180 4.75 0.60 -3.69
C SER A 180 4.51 0.17 -2.26
N ARG A 181 4.42 -1.15 -2.02
CA ARG A 181 4.05 -1.74 -0.72
C ARG A 181 5.16 -1.76 0.33
N SER A 182 6.41 -1.51 -0.04
CA SER A 182 7.53 -1.53 0.91
C SER A 182 7.90 -0.13 1.40
N GLY A 183 8.19 0.01 2.70
CA GLY A 183 8.49 1.29 3.35
C GLY A 183 9.88 1.86 3.04
N LYS A 184 10.76 1.16 2.31
CA LYS A 184 12.11 1.64 1.95
C LYS A 184 12.36 1.56 0.44
N VAL A 185 11.60 2.35 -0.31
CA VAL A 185 11.72 2.51 -1.79
C VAL A 185 13.16 2.84 -2.22
N SER A 186 13.93 3.50 -1.36
CA SER A 186 15.31 3.88 -1.63
C SER A 186 16.33 2.75 -1.65
N ARG A 187 16.17 1.76 -0.76
CA ARG A 187 17.04 0.59 -0.70
C ARG A 187 16.84 -0.26 -1.96
N ALA A 188 15.60 -0.37 -2.42
CA ALA A 188 15.24 -1.05 -3.66
C ALA A 188 15.84 -0.37 -4.89
N MET A 189 15.85 0.96 -4.98
CA MET A 189 16.52 1.67 -6.08
C MET A 189 18.05 1.48 -6.08
N TYR A 190 18.71 1.50 -4.90
CA TYR A 190 20.16 1.32 -4.80
C TYR A 190 20.60 -0.14 -5.05
N GLU A 191 19.86 -1.13 -4.54
CA GLU A 191 20.18 -2.55 -4.73
C GLU A 191 19.75 -3.05 -6.12
N GLY A 192 18.65 -2.55 -6.69
CA GLY A 192 18.16 -2.92 -8.02
C GLY A 192 18.96 -2.36 -9.19
N ALA A 193 19.65 -1.23 -9.02
CA ALA A 193 20.60 -0.70 -9.99
C ALA A 193 21.85 -1.61 -10.18
N SER A 194 22.10 -2.55 -9.24
CA SER A 194 23.26 -3.45 -9.30
C SER A 194 23.01 -4.76 -10.07
N ARG A 195 21.75 -5.05 -10.47
CA ARG A 195 21.37 -6.29 -11.20
C ARG A 195 20.92 -6.02 -12.65
N ILE A 196 21.55 -5.05 -13.32
CA ILE A 196 21.33 -4.79 -14.75
C ILE A 196 21.80 -6.01 -15.55
N GLY A 197 20.86 -6.74 -16.16
CA GLY A 197 21.12 -7.85 -17.07
C GLY A 197 20.57 -9.23 -16.67
N GLY A 198 19.90 -9.36 -15.52
CA GLY A 198 19.29 -10.62 -15.07
C GLY A 198 17.77 -10.53 -14.84
N TRP A 199 17.09 -11.68 -14.90
CA TRP A 199 15.67 -11.86 -14.56
C TRP A 199 15.35 -11.22 -13.21
N ARG A 200 14.34 -10.33 -13.17
CA ARG A 200 13.91 -9.70 -11.92
C ARG A 200 12.90 -10.58 -11.22
N ARG A 201 13.16 -10.86 -9.94
CA ARG A 201 12.35 -11.68 -9.04
C ARG A 201 12.07 -10.91 -7.75
N GLY A 202 11.03 -11.29 -7.03
CA GLY A 202 10.67 -10.72 -5.73
C GLY A 202 9.36 -9.94 -5.78
N ASN A 203 9.27 -8.88 -4.99
CA ASN A 203 8.06 -8.08 -4.85
C ASN A 203 7.61 -7.53 -6.20
N ALA A 204 6.36 -7.77 -6.56
CA ALA A 204 5.82 -7.37 -7.85
C ALA A 204 5.85 -5.85 -8.06
N ASP A 205 5.66 -5.04 -7.01
CA ASP A 205 5.75 -3.58 -7.14
C ASP A 205 7.19 -3.15 -7.44
N TRP A 206 8.18 -3.79 -6.81
CA TRP A 206 9.59 -3.48 -7.07
C TRP A 206 10.01 -3.88 -8.46
N VAL A 207 9.55 -5.04 -8.93
CA VAL A 207 9.84 -5.49 -10.29
C VAL A 207 9.29 -4.47 -11.29
N THR A 208 8.09 -3.93 -11.04
CA THR A 208 7.53 -2.80 -11.80
C THR A 208 8.38 -1.54 -11.66
N ASP A 209 8.69 -1.11 -10.44
CA ASP A 209 9.43 0.12 -10.15
C ASP A 209 10.80 0.10 -10.82
N LEU A 210 11.56 -0.99 -10.69
CA LEU A 210 12.89 -1.13 -11.27
C LEU A 210 12.88 -1.12 -12.80
N ALA A 211 11.75 -1.43 -13.43
CA ALA A 211 11.62 -1.43 -14.90
C ALA A 211 11.40 -0.03 -15.47
N TYR A 212 11.50 1.01 -14.63
CA TYR A 212 11.47 2.40 -15.06
C TYR A 212 12.58 2.78 -16.05
N ALA A 213 13.76 2.19 -15.90
CA ALA A 213 14.93 2.45 -16.75
C ALA A 213 14.94 1.66 -18.07
N THR A 214 13.92 0.82 -18.30
CA THR A 214 13.72 0.10 -19.56
C THR A 214 12.50 0.67 -20.25
N TYR A 215 12.68 1.18 -21.46
CA TYR A 215 11.60 1.77 -22.26
C TYR A 215 11.00 0.75 -23.21
N CYS A 216 9.69 0.87 -23.47
CA CYS A 216 9.03 0.10 -24.51
C CYS A 216 8.03 0.95 -25.31
N ASP A 217 7.83 0.56 -26.56
CA ASP A 217 6.72 1.06 -27.37
C ASP A 217 5.43 0.45 -26.82
N ASN A 218 4.51 1.29 -26.38
CA ASN A 218 3.23 0.83 -25.86
C ASN A 218 2.09 1.73 -26.31
N HIS A 219 1.44 1.33 -27.40
CA HIS A 219 0.31 2.05 -28.01
C HIS A 219 -0.94 2.16 -27.13
N PHE A 220 -1.00 1.44 -26.00
CA PHE A 220 -2.02 1.67 -24.98
C PHE A 220 -1.77 2.95 -24.18
N ILE A 221 -0.51 3.37 -24.04
CA ILE A 221 -0.11 4.52 -23.23
C ILE A 221 0.19 5.73 -24.12
N SER A 222 0.96 5.53 -25.19
CA SER A 222 1.25 6.54 -26.19
C SER A 222 1.45 5.88 -27.55
N SER A 223 0.88 6.50 -28.59
CA SER A 223 1.02 6.01 -29.96
C SER A 223 2.38 6.35 -30.60
N LYS A 224 3.18 7.22 -29.99
CA LYS A 224 4.31 7.90 -30.63
C LYS A 224 5.59 7.99 -29.79
N SER A 225 5.54 7.58 -28.52
CA SER A 225 6.67 7.72 -27.60
C SER A 225 6.85 6.50 -26.71
N GLN A 226 8.07 6.34 -26.18
CA GLN A 226 8.40 5.20 -25.33
C GLN A 226 8.10 5.49 -23.87
N SER A 227 7.42 4.54 -23.24
CA SER A 227 7.07 4.60 -21.82
C SER A 227 7.95 3.66 -21.02
N SER A 228 8.15 3.96 -19.75
CA SER A 228 8.77 3.03 -18.81
C SER A 228 8.00 1.72 -18.77
N SER A 229 8.67 0.63 -19.16
CA SER A 229 8.06 -0.67 -19.46
C SER A 229 7.27 -1.27 -18.30
N GLY A 230 7.81 -1.21 -17.08
CA GLY A 230 7.11 -1.73 -15.90
C GLY A 230 5.77 -1.04 -15.68
N PHE A 231 5.76 0.30 -15.71
CA PHE A 231 4.54 1.09 -15.52
C PHE A 231 3.55 0.90 -16.68
N ALA A 232 4.04 0.84 -17.92
CA ALA A 232 3.21 0.64 -19.10
C ALA A 232 2.53 -0.74 -19.12
N ILE A 233 3.27 -1.82 -18.79
CA ILE A 233 2.73 -3.18 -18.68
C ILE A 233 1.73 -3.26 -17.52
N SER A 234 2.08 -2.71 -16.36
CA SER A 234 1.20 -2.71 -15.19
C SER A 234 -0.11 -1.99 -15.53
N MET A 235 -0.04 -0.80 -16.12
CA MET A 235 -1.22 -0.03 -16.55
C MET A 235 -2.10 -0.80 -17.53
N GLN A 236 -1.51 -1.52 -18.49
CA GLN A 236 -2.27 -2.38 -19.41
C GLN A 236 -3.14 -3.40 -18.66
N GLY A 237 -2.61 -3.99 -17.58
CA GLY A 237 -3.35 -4.90 -16.70
C GLY A 237 -4.47 -4.22 -15.88
N MET A 238 -4.35 -2.93 -15.56
CA MET A 238 -5.37 -2.21 -14.75
C MET A 238 -6.47 -1.55 -15.59
N LEU A 239 -6.20 -1.19 -16.85
CA LEU A 239 -7.18 -0.49 -17.69
C LEU A 239 -8.55 -1.19 -17.79
N PRO A 240 -8.65 -2.52 -17.94
CA PRO A 240 -9.94 -3.20 -17.99
C PRO A 240 -10.80 -2.99 -16.73
N THR A 241 -10.21 -3.10 -15.54
CA THR A 241 -10.93 -2.95 -14.27
C THR A 241 -11.34 -1.50 -14.05
N ILE A 242 -10.44 -0.55 -14.32
CA ILE A 242 -10.71 0.89 -14.23
C ILE A 242 -11.83 1.30 -15.18
N LEU A 243 -11.75 0.94 -16.46
CA LEU A 243 -12.75 1.35 -17.46
C LEU A 243 -14.12 0.70 -17.20
N LYS A 244 -14.16 -0.51 -16.64
CA LYS A 244 -15.41 -1.13 -16.22
C LYS A 244 -16.07 -0.36 -15.07
N CYS A 245 -15.28 0.11 -14.10
CA CYS A 245 -15.78 0.98 -13.04
C CYS A 245 -16.32 2.30 -13.60
N LEU A 246 -15.57 2.97 -14.48
CA LEU A 246 -15.98 4.25 -15.08
C LEU A 246 -17.28 4.11 -15.89
N ASP A 247 -17.46 3.03 -16.63
CA ASP A 247 -18.71 2.75 -17.36
C ASP A 247 -19.88 2.52 -16.39
N LYS A 248 -19.68 1.73 -15.32
CA LYS A 248 -20.69 1.55 -14.26
C LYS A 248 -21.08 2.88 -13.60
N ILE A 249 -20.11 3.75 -13.32
CA ILE A 249 -20.34 5.09 -12.77
C ILE A 249 -21.16 5.93 -13.75
N HIS A 250 -20.80 5.94 -15.03
CA HIS A 250 -21.54 6.68 -16.05
C HIS A 250 -23.00 6.20 -16.16
N LEU A 251 -23.22 4.89 -16.19
CA LEU A 251 -24.58 4.31 -16.25
C LEU A 251 -25.42 4.66 -15.02
N ALA A 252 -24.81 4.69 -13.83
CA ALA A 252 -25.49 5.06 -12.60
C ALA A 252 -25.82 6.56 -12.54
N LYS A 253 -24.87 7.43 -12.91
CA LYS A 253 -25.05 8.89 -12.87
C LYS A 253 -25.79 9.46 -14.09
N LYS A 254 -25.86 8.71 -15.18
CA LYS A 254 -26.45 9.08 -16.49
C LYS A 254 -25.94 10.40 -17.06
N LYS A 255 -24.72 10.78 -16.67
CA LYS A 255 -24.05 12.00 -17.13
C LYS A 255 -22.54 11.88 -16.92
N LYS A 256 -21.77 12.63 -17.70
CA LYS A 256 -20.31 12.77 -17.53
C LYS A 256 -19.97 13.53 -16.23
N PRO A 257 -18.81 13.27 -15.62
CA PRO A 257 -18.34 14.06 -14.48
C PRO A 257 -18.07 15.50 -14.89
N SER A 258 -18.23 16.41 -13.94
CA SER A 258 -17.87 17.82 -14.13
C SER A 258 -16.38 18.07 -13.89
N GLU A 259 -15.74 17.23 -13.07
CA GLU A 259 -14.30 17.30 -12.78
C GLU A 259 -13.69 15.91 -12.69
N ILE A 260 -12.47 15.76 -13.21
CA ILE A 260 -11.69 14.53 -13.14
C ILE A 260 -10.35 14.85 -12.49
N TYR A 261 -10.03 14.14 -11.43
CA TYR A 261 -8.74 14.18 -10.75
C TYR A 261 -8.09 12.82 -10.87
N VAL A 262 -6.80 12.79 -11.16
CA VAL A 262 -5.99 11.57 -11.12
C VAL A 262 -4.80 11.81 -10.21
N THR A 263 -4.54 10.89 -9.29
CA THR A 263 -3.48 11.06 -8.31
C THR A 263 -2.83 9.74 -7.89
N GLY A 264 -1.66 9.86 -7.29
CA GLY A 264 -0.92 8.74 -6.74
C GLY A 264 0.40 9.17 -6.10
N HIS A 265 0.86 8.34 -5.17
CA HIS A 265 2.15 8.47 -4.48
C HIS A 265 3.16 7.45 -5.03
N SER A 266 4.44 7.82 -5.18
CA SER A 266 5.50 6.90 -5.59
C SER A 266 5.17 6.19 -6.92
N LEU A 267 5.25 4.85 -6.98
CA LEU A 267 4.71 3.99 -8.06
C LEU A 267 3.33 4.45 -8.54
N GLY A 268 2.41 4.78 -7.62
CA GLY A 268 1.07 5.22 -7.94
C GLY A 268 1.05 6.53 -8.72
N GLY A 269 2.01 7.43 -8.47
CA GLY A 269 2.17 8.66 -9.24
C GLY A 269 2.65 8.40 -10.68
N ALA A 270 3.49 7.38 -10.87
CA ALA A 270 3.89 6.93 -12.20
C ALA A 270 2.71 6.30 -12.97
N LEU A 271 1.95 5.44 -12.30
CA LEU A 271 0.74 4.82 -12.86
C LEU A 271 -0.33 5.87 -13.19
N ALA A 272 -0.57 6.84 -12.31
CA ALA A 272 -1.47 7.98 -12.55
C ALA A 272 -1.09 8.74 -13.84
N THR A 273 0.20 8.98 -14.05
CA THR A 273 0.71 9.66 -15.25
C THR A 273 0.48 8.82 -16.51
N HIS A 274 0.77 7.52 -16.45
CA HIS A 274 0.53 6.58 -17.55
C HIS A 274 -0.96 6.46 -17.88
N PHE A 275 -1.83 6.42 -16.86
CA PHE A 275 -3.27 6.36 -17.06
C PHE A 275 -3.80 7.60 -17.80
N VAL A 276 -3.38 8.80 -17.37
CA VAL A 276 -3.78 10.06 -18.02
C VAL A 276 -3.31 10.10 -19.48
N SER A 277 -2.10 9.62 -19.76
CA SER A 277 -1.63 9.45 -21.13
C SER A 277 -2.48 8.45 -21.91
N ALA A 278 -2.76 7.28 -21.32
CA ALA A 278 -3.54 6.22 -21.97
C ALA A 278 -4.96 6.68 -22.37
N VAL A 279 -5.66 7.42 -21.51
CA VAL A 279 -7.05 7.85 -21.79
C VAL A 279 -7.16 8.98 -22.81
N VAL A 280 -6.07 9.71 -23.08
CA VAL A 280 -6.05 10.80 -24.07
C VAL A 280 -5.31 10.43 -25.36
N GLN A 281 -4.25 9.62 -25.27
CA GLN A 281 -3.34 9.30 -26.36
C GLN A 281 -3.34 7.83 -26.76
N GLY A 282 -3.87 6.95 -25.91
CA GLY A 282 -3.92 5.52 -26.17
C GLY A 282 -4.96 5.14 -27.21
N ASN A 283 -4.66 4.09 -27.98
CA ASN A 283 -5.51 3.64 -29.09
C ASN A 283 -6.42 2.44 -28.72
N GLY A 284 -6.40 1.99 -27.46
CA GLY A 284 -7.21 0.86 -26.98
C GLY A 284 -6.90 0.50 -25.52
N TYR A 285 -7.44 -0.64 -25.06
CA TYR A 285 -7.11 -1.30 -23.79
C TYR A 285 -7.39 -2.81 -23.88
N GLY A 286 -6.92 -3.59 -22.90
CA GLY A 286 -7.18 -5.02 -22.80
C GLY A 286 -5.92 -5.86 -22.62
N TYR A 287 -6.11 -7.08 -22.11
CA TYR A 287 -5.09 -8.12 -22.16
C TYR A 287 -4.89 -8.49 -23.62
N ILE A 288 -3.64 -8.59 -24.09
CA ILE A 288 -3.35 -9.17 -25.41
C ILE A 288 -2.98 -10.65 -25.18
N PRO A 289 -3.92 -11.60 -25.24
CA PRO A 289 -3.60 -12.89 -25.82
C PRO A 289 -3.38 -12.72 -27.33
N SER A 290 -2.78 -13.73 -27.94
CA SER A 290 -2.36 -13.81 -29.35
C SER A 290 -3.43 -13.50 -30.42
N ASP A 291 -4.68 -13.19 -30.07
CA ASP A 291 -5.77 -12.82 -30.96
C ASP A 291 -6.10 -11.31 -30.89
N MET A 292 -5.52 -10.57 -31.84
CA MET A 292 -5.57 -9.10 -31.95
C MET A 292 -6.98 -8.50 -32.08
N ARG A 293 -7.64 -8.21 -30.96
CA ARG A 293 -8.65 -7.13 -30.90
C ARG A 293 -8.46 -6.28 -29.65
N LEU A 294 -7.89 -5.09 -29.85
CA LEU A 294 -7.88 -4.03 -28.84
C LEU A 294 -9.33 -3.67 -28.48
N ASN A 295 -9.69 -3.71 -27.20
CA ASN A 295 -10.96 -3.15 -26.77
C ASN A 295 -10.85 -1.62 -26.85
N LYS A 296 -11.88 -0.97 -27.41
CA LYS A 296 -11.98 0.49 -27.42
C LYS A 296 -12.64 0.96 -26.14
N MET A 297 -12.19 2.09 -25.58
CA MET A 297 -12.79 2.73 -24.37
C MET A 297 -14.33 2.62 -24.44
N PRO A 298 -15.06 2.28 -23.37
CA PRO A 298 -16.53 2.21 -23.46
C PRO A 298 -17.09 3.52 -24.03
N SER A 299 -18.04 3.44 -24.97
CA SER A 299 -18.52 4.60 -25.74
C SER A 299 -18.98 5.75 -24.84
N ASN A 300 -19.65 5.42 -23.74
CA ASN A 300 -20.07 6.36 -22.71
C ASN A 300 -18.88 7.11 -22.08
N VAL A 301 -17.79 6.39 -21.81
CA VAL A 301 -16.59 6.89 -21.13
C VAL A 301 -15.70 7.70 -22.08
N GLN A 302 -15.72 7.41 -23.38
CA GLN A 302 -15.01 8.21 -24.40
C GLN A 302 -15.44 9.68 -24.42
N THR A 303 -16.69 9.97 -24.05
CA THR A 303 -17.26 11.33 -24.09
C THR A 303 -16.92 12.19 -22.86
N TRP A 304 -16.19 11.64 -21.90
CA TRP A 304 -15.80 12.36 -20.69
C TRP A 304 -14.75 13.44 -21.01
N PRO A 305 -14.65 14.50 -20.18
CA PRO A 305 -13.74 15.62 -20.42
C PRO A 305 -12.28 15.29 -20.09
N TRP A 306 -11.70 14.26 -20.72
CA TRP A 306 -10.36 13.74 -20.38
C TRP A 306 -9.24 14.78 -20.52
N ARG A 307 -9.35 15.73 -21.45
CA ARG A 307 -8.37 16.81 -21.62
C ARG A 307 -8.35 17.82 -20.47
N ASP A 308 -9.45 17.90 -19.71
CA ASP A 308 -9.59 18.78 -18.54
C ASP A 308 -9.17 18.07 -17.23
N THR A 309 -8.62 16.86 -17.33
CA THR A 309 -8.18 16.06 -16.18
C THR A 309 -7.06 16.75 -15.41
N LYS A 310 -7.21 16.88 -14.10
CA LYS A 310 -6.18 17.38 -13.18
C LYS A 310 -5.33 16.22 -12.65
N LEU A 311 -4.05 16.20 -12.99
CA LEU A 311 -3.09 15.22 -12.47
C LEU A 311 -2.31 15.80 -11.30
N ILE A 312 -2.29 15.12 -10.16
CA ILE A 312 -1.48 15.50 -8.99
C ILE A 312 -0.70 14.29 -8.52
N THR A 313 0.63 14.33 -8.54
CA THR A 313 1.47 13.20 -8.12
C THR A 313 2.40 13.59 -6.98
N TYR A 314 2.72 12.62 -6.11
CA TYR A 314 3.57 12.82 -4.94
C TYR A 314 4.76 11.87 -4.99
N GLY A 315 5.99 12.40 -5.00
CA GLY A 315 7.21 11.58 -5.04
C GLY A 315 7.30 10.65 -6.26
N ALA A 316 6.59 10.96 -7.36
CA ALA A 316 6.53 10.06 -8.51
C ALA A 316 7.91 9.90 -9.17
N PRO A 317 8.28 8.68 -9.62
CA PRO A 317 9.51 8.46 -10.38
C PRO A 317 9.34 8.94 -11.84
N TRP A 318 10.39 8.71 -12.62
CA TRP A 318 10.43 9.05 -14.04
C TRP A 318 9.67 8.00 -14.86
N VAL A 319 8.89 8.44 -15.85
CA VAL A 319 7.83 7.62 -16.47
C VAL A 319 8.01 7.33 -17.96
N GLY A 320 8.96 7.98 -18.63
CA GLY A 320 9.13 7.85 -20.07
C GLY A 320 10.39 8.54 -20.56
N ASP A 321 10.60 8.48 -21.87
CA ASP A 321 11.68 9.18 -22.53
C ASP A 321 11.34 10.68 -22.75
N ARG A 322 12.20 11.38 -23.49
CA ARG A 322 12.04 12.81 -23.80
C ARG A 322 10.88 13.08 -24.76
N GLU A 323 10.57 12.12 -25.64
CA GLU A 323 9.45 12.26 -26.58
C GLU A 323 8.14 12.14 -25.82
N PHE A 324 8.04 11.18 -24.89
CA PHE A 324 6.91 11.00 -23.99
C PHE A 324 6.67 12.25 -23.15
N GLU A 325 7.72 12.82 -22.56
CA GLU A 325 7.63 14.09 -21.83
C GLU A 325 7.05 15.21 -22.71
N THR A 326 7.59 15.37 -23.92
CA THR A 326 7.16 16.43 -24.84
C THR A 326 5.69 16.28 -25.20
N GLU A 327 5.27 15.07 -25.55
CA GLU A 327 3.88 14.78 -25.89
C GLU A 327 2.94 14.93 -24.69
N PHE A 328 3.34 14.44 -23.52
CA PHE A 328 2.59 14.61 -22.30
C PHE A 328 2.40 16.09 -21.96
N ASN A 329 3.47 16.88 -22.04
CA ASN A 329 3.45 18.32 -21.77
C ASN A 329 2.56 19.09 -22.75
N ASN A 330 2.57 18.71 -24.03
CA ASN A 330 1.69 19.31 -25.04
C ASN A 330 0.20 19.12 -24.72
N ASN A 331 -0.16 18.05 -24.00
CA ASN A 331 -1.54 17.74 -23.64
C ASN A 331 -1.93 18.18 -22.22
N PHE A 332 -1.00 18.17 -21.26
CA PHE A 332 -1.34 18.24 -19.82
C PHE A 332 -0.54 19.24 -18.99
N LYS A 333 0.42 19.99 -19.57
CA LYS A 333 1.27 20.92 -18.81
C LYS A 333 0.49 21.89 -17.90
N GLY A 334 -0.67 22.37 -18.34
CA GLY A 334 -1.51 23.27 -17.53
C GLY A 334 -2.30 22.60 -16.41
N ASN A 335 -2.48 21.27 -16.48
CA ASN A 335 -3.36 20.51 -15.59
C ASN A 335 -2.62 19.48 -14.72
N ALA A 336 -1.29 19.37 -14.85
CA ALA A 336 -0.46 18.44 -14.10
C ALA A 336 0.40 19.14 -13.02
N ARG A 337 0.48 18.54 -11.84
CA ARG A 337 1.33 18.98 -10.72
C ARG A 337 2.11 17.79 -10.18
N ARG A 338 3.41 17.97 -9.96
CA ARG A 338 4.29 16.95 -9.36
C ARG A 338 4.89 17.50 -8.08
N VAL A 339 4.44 16.98 -6.95
CA VAL A 339 4.91 17.36 -5.61
C VAL A 339 6.10 16.47 -5.25
N VAL A 340 7.23 17.10 -4.89
CA VAL A 340 8.48 16.41 -4.54
C VAL A 340 9.06 17.07 -3.30
N LEU A 341 9.48 16.26 -2.32
CA LEU A 341 10.19 16.74 -1.14
C LEU A 341 11.71 16.68 -1.40
N GLY A 342 12.46 17.72 -1.03
CA GLY A 342 13.80 18.00 -1.57
C GLY A 342 14.73 16.80 -1.82
N ASN A 343 15.04 16.01 -0.79
CA ASN A 343 15.98 14.88 -0.90
C ASN A 343 15.35 13.55 -1.34
N ASP A 344 14.09 13.55 -1.77
CA ASP A 344 13.41 12.36 -2.29
C ASP A 344 14.19 11.76 -3.47
N ILE A 345 14.79 10.59 -3.25
CA ILE A 345 15.62 9.93 -4.25
C ILE A 345 14.79 9.24 -5.34
N VAL A 346 13.52 8.96 -5.07
CA VAL A 346 12.62 8.31 -6.03
C VAL A 346 12.27 9.28 -7.16
N ALA A 347 12.19 10.56 -6.83
CA ALA A 347 11.95 11.62 -7.78
C ALA A 347 13.21 12.01 -8.61
N LYS A 348 14.41 11.58 -8.17
CA LYS A 348 15.69 11.90 -8.82
C LYS A 348 15.92 11.07 -10.08
N PRO A 349 16.71 11.57 -11.04
CA PRO A 349 17.13 10.80 -12.21
C PRO A 349 17.96 9.57 -11.81
N PRO A 350 17.93 8.49 -12.59
CA PRO A 350 18.81 7.34 -12.38
C PRO A 350 20.28 7.77 -12.45
N HIS A 351 21.06 7.48 -11.40
CA HIS A 351 22.51 7.69 -11.44
C HIS A 351 23.16 6.65 -12.36
N ARG A 352 23.86 7.13 -13.39
CA ARG A 352 24.67 6.41 -14.40
C ARG A 352 23.93 5.99 -15.69
N THR A 353 23.86 6.92 -16.65
CA THR A 353 24.33 6.64 -18.02
C THR A 353 25.00 7.88 -18.59
N SER A 354 26.31 7.77 -18.83
CA SER A 354 27.09 8.72 -19.62
C SER A 354 26.79 8.51 -21.11
N SER A 355 25.58 8.90 -21.53
CA SER A 355 25.22 9.05 -22.93
C SER A 355 23.89 9.79 -22.99
N SER A 356 24.01 11.07 -23.33
CA SER A 356 22.98 12.03 -23.73
C SER A 356 21.70 11.46 -24.37
N SER A 357 20.68 11.13 -23.56
CA SER A 357 19.25 11.09 -23.94
C SER A 357 18.38 10.59 -22.78
N LEU A 358 18.24 11.37 -21.71
CA LEU A 358 17.34 11.03 -20.59
C LEU A 358 16.37 12.20 -20.36
N GLY A 359 15.06 11.89 -20.44
CA GLY A 359 13.95 12.85 -20.48
C GLY A 359 13.90 13.80 -19.29
N ILE A 360 13.39 15.01 -19.44
CA ILE A 360 13.32 16.00 -18.35
C ILE A 360 11.89 16.04 -17.79
N LEU A 361 11.68 16.83 -16.75
CA LEU A 361 10.48 16.93 -15.93
C LEU A 361 9.20 17.34 -16.70
N CYS A 362 8.11 16.56 -16.55
CA CYS A 362 6.75 17.10 -16.66
C CYS A 362 6.43 18.04 -15.47
N PRO A 363 5.62 19.10 -15.65
CA PRO A 363 6.04 20.47 -15.35
C PRO A 363 5.13 21.14 -14.32
N LEU A 364 5.35 20.86 -13.04
CA LEU A 364 5.29 21.88 -11.98
C LEU A 364 5.86 21.22 -10.72
N THR A 365 7.18 21.30 -10.55
CA THR A 365 7.81 20.93 -9.30
C THR A 365 7.66 22.10 -8.35
N ILE A 366 6.90 21.93 -7.28
CA ILE A 366 7.00 22.83 -6.14
C ILE A 366 8.32 22.46 -5.45
N HIS A 367 9.42 23.08 -5.90
CA HIS A 367 10.68 23.05 -5.18
C HIS A 367 10.55 23.96 -3.95
N GLY A 368 10.98 23.46 -2.80
CA GLY A 368 11.15 24.29 -1.62
C GLY A 368 9.88 24.45 -0.81
N LEU A 369 9.76 23.61 0.21
CA LEU A 369 9.17 24.09 1.45
C LEU A 369 10.22 24.95 2.17
N PRO A 370 9.81 25.98 2.91
CA PRO A 370 10.72 26.98 3.45
C PRO A 370 11.92 26.35 4.17
N ASP A 371 13.08 27.01 4.11
CA ASP A 371 14.34 26.54 4.70
C ASP A 371 14.22 26.17 6.19
N GLY A 372 13.18 26.62 6.91
CA GLY A 372 12.87 26.20 8.28
C GLY A 372 12.46 24.72 8.46
N VAL A 373 11.97 24.05 7.41
CA VAL A 373 11.62 22.61 7.44
C VAL A 373 12.83 21.72 7.12
N THR A 374 13.94 22.30 6.64
CA THR A 374 15.16 21.56 6.28
C THR A 374 15.86 20.91 7.47
N ASN A 375 15.59 21.36 8.70
CA ASN A 375 16.11 20.71 9.92
C ASN A 375 15.51 19.30 10.16
N PHE A 376 14.34 18.96 9.61
CA PHE A 376 13.84 17.58 9.59
C PHE A 376 14.52 16.73 8.51
N ALA A 377 14.89 17.32 7.37
CA ALA A 377 15.51 16.64 6.24
C ALA A 377 17.03 16.38 6.40
N ASN A 378 17.69 17.02 7.38
CA ASN A 378 19.11 16.82 7.68
C ASN A 378 19.41 15.55 8.49
N ARG A 379 18.41 14.77 8.92
CA ARG A 379 18.61 13.50 9.64
C ARG A 379 18.85 12.29 8.73
N GLY A 380 19.46 12.44 7.54
CA GLY A 380 19.79 11.30 6.66
C GLY A 380 18.60 10.39 6.28
N SER A 381 17.37 10.79 6.61
CA SER A 381 16.16 10.01 6.47
C SER A 381 15.52 10.35 5.14
N LEU A 382 15.03 9.31 4.50
CA LEU A 382 14.41 9.36 3.18
C LEU A 382 13.22 10.31 3.26
N CYS A 383 13.10 11.21 2.30
CA CYS A 383 12.06 12.23 2.28
C CYS A 383 10.87 11.79 1.43
N HIS A 384 10.56 10.49 1.40
CA HIS A 384 9.67 9.91 0.40
C HIS A 384 8.31 9.51 0.99
N GLU A 385 8.19 9.37 2.29
CA GLU A 385 7.02 8.82 2.95
C GLU A 385 5.84 9.82 2.91
N PRO A 386 4.60 9.36 2.68
CA PRO A 386 3.44 10.25 2.56
C PRO A 386 3.23 11.18 3.76
N TYR A 387 3.52 10.71 4.98
CA TYR A 387 3.36 11.50 6.19
C TYR A 387 4.32 12.71 6.22
N LEU A 388 5.57 12.54 5.76
CA LEU A 388 6.53 13.64 5.63
C LEU A 388 6.06 14.65 4.60
N ILE A 389 5.63 14.19 3.42
CA ILE A 389 5.09 15.08 2.38
C ILE A 389 3.88 15.85 2.91
N ARG A 390 2.99 15.18 3.65
CA ARG A 390 1.78 15.77 4.23
C ARG A 390 2.11 16.85 5.26
N ARG A 391 2.93 16.54 6.27
CA ARG A 391 3.38 17.51 7.29
C ARG A 391 3.97 18.75 6.63
N ALA A 392 4.77 18.53 5.59
CA ALA A 392 5.48 19.57 4.90
C ALA A 392 4.51 20.45 4.04
N LEU A 393 3.49 19.85 3.39
CA LEU A 393 2.40 20.59 2.75
C LEU A 393 1.59 21.43 3.75
N ILE A 394 1.27 20.87 4.92
CA ILE A 394 0.52 21.59 5.95
C ILE A 394 1.34 22.77 6.47
N ALA A 395 2.63 22.57 6.77
CA ALA A 395 3.53 23.66 7.16
C ALA A 395 3.60 24.77 6.09
N SER A 396 3.63 24.40 4.80
CA SER A 396 3.54 25.37 3.69
C SER A 396 2.29 26.22 3.73
N ALA A 397 1.14 25.58 4.01
CA ALA A 397 -0.16 26.22 4.03
C ALA A 397 -0.25 27.20 5.21
N THR A 398 0.27 26.83 6.38
CA THR A 398 0.24 27.66 7.59
C THR A 398 1.22 28.83 7.56
N HIS A 399 2.30 28.77 6.79
CA HIS A 399 3.25 29.88 6.66
C HIS A 399 2.77 31.01 5.73
N LYS A 400 1.69 30.82 4.97
CA LYS A 400 1.16 31.81 4.01
C LYS A 400 0.06 32.73 4.58
N GLU A 401 -0.42 32.48 5.79
CA GLU A 401 -1.41 33.32 6.46
C GLU A 401 -0.87 33.88 7.79
N ASP A 402 -1.38 35.04 8.23
CA ASP A 402 -1.19 35.59 9.57
C ASP A 402 -1.90 34.71 10.62
N VAL A 403 -1.38 33.49 10.81
CA VAL A 403 -1.93 32.54 11.77
C VAL A 403 -1.56 33.01 13.19
N PRO A 404 -2.51 33.02 14.16
CA PRO A 404 -2.26 33.44 15.53
C PRO A 404 -0.99 32.81 16.14
N ALA A 405 -0.28 33.56 16.99
CA ALA A 405 1.01 33.17 17.56
C ALA A 405 1.01 31.77 18.24
N GLN A 406 -0.15 31.29 18.71
CA GLN A 406 -0.34 29.97 19.32
C GLN A 406 -0.15 28.79 18.35
N THR A 407 -0.25 29.04 17.05
CA THR A 407 -0.07 28.02 15.99
C THR A 407 1.37 27.99 15.50
N LYS A 408 2.12 29.11 15.62
CA LYS A 408 3.56 29.16 15.31
C LYS A 408 4.38 28.35 16.31
N THR A 409 3.93 28.26 17.56
CA THR A 409 4.56 27.41 18.58
C THR A 409 4.43 25.91 18.30
N ALA A 410 3.43 25.48 17.52
CA ALA A 410 3.25 24.07 17.17
C ALA A 410 4.20 23.54 16.08
N TYR A 411 4.92 24.43 15.38
CA TYR A 411 5.87 24.04 14.32
C TYR A 411 7.34 24.17 14.74
N SER A 412 7.60 24.84 15.87
CA SER A 412 8.95 25.07 16.40
C SER A 412 9.21 24.41 17.75
N ASN A 413 8.18 23.85 18.40
CA ASN A 413 8.29 23.19 19.69
C ASN A 413 8.24 21.66 19.53
N PRO A 414 9.26 20.90 19.98
CA PRO A 414 9.17 19.43 20.04
C PRO A 414 7.98 18.92 20.88
N GLU A 415 7.41 19.71 21.80
CA GLU A 415 6.16 19.35 22.50
C GLU A 415 4.89 19.42 21.61
N ALA A 416 5.02 19.92 20.37
CA ALA A 416 3.95 19.85 19.37
C ALA A 416 3.94 18.52 18.60
N GLU A 417 4.92 17.65 18.84
CA GLU A 417 4.87 16.25 18.38
C GLU A 417 3.56 15.59 18.85
N ASP A 418 3.10 15.87 20.07
CA ASP A 418 1.84 15.36 20.63
C ASP A 418 0.59 15.72 19.79
N TYR A 419 0.57 16.88 19.11
CA TYR A 419 -0.58 17.27 18.29
C TYR A 419 -0.61 16.55 16.94
N TRP A 420 0.57 16.34 16.34
CA TRP A 420 0.69 15.58 15.10
C TRP A 420 0.45 14.09 15.33
N ASP A 421 0.91 13.57 16.46
CA ASP A 421 0.91 12.14 16.74
C ASP A 421 -0.49 11.55 16.85
N VAL A 422 -1.48 12.25 17.43
CA VAL A 422 -2.81 11.67 17.64
C VAL A 422 -3.61 11.49 16.33
N ASN A 423 -3.52 12.44 15.39
CA ASN A 423 -4.39 12.51 14.21
C ASN A 423 -3.66 12.30 12.87
N GLU A 424 -2.40 11.88 12.89
CA GLU A 424 -1.69 11.61 11.63
C GLU A 424 -2.29 10.37 10.93
N PRO A 425 -2.65 10.49 9.64
CA PRO A 425 -3.29 9.38 8.93
C PRO A 425 -2.32 8.25 8.53
N TRP A 426 -1.03 8.42 8.79
CA TRP A 426 0.03 7.45 8.57
C TRP A 426 1.00 7.53 9.74
N LYS A 427 0.89 6.59 10.69
CA LYS A 427 1.77 6.53 11.87
C LYS A 427 2.72 5.36 11.76
N ILE A 428 3.94 5.55 12.24
CA ILE A 428 4.99 4.52 12.27
C ILE A 428 5.32 4.22 13.73
N PHE A 429 5.24 2.94 14.09
CA PHE A 429 5.57 2.45 15.41
C PHE A 429 6.78 1.50 15.30
N PRO A 430 7.92 1.81 15.93
CA PRO A 430 9.11 0.96 15.85
C PRO A 430 8.87 -0.47 16.32
N VAL A 431 8.04 -0.63 17.34
CA VAL A 431 7.73 -1.92 17.97
C VAL A 431 6.23 -2.08 18.15
N PHE A 432 5.77 -3.33 18.14
CA PHE A 432 4.34 -3.65 18.22
C PHE A 432 3.65 -3.09 19.48
N VAL A 433 4.35 -3.06 20.62
CA VAL A 433 3.76 -2.55 21.87
C VAL A 433 3.33 -1.09 21.77
N ASN A 434 4.08 -0.25 21.05
CA ASN A 434 3.71 1.15 20.88
C ASN A 434 2.43 1.28 20.04
N LEU A 435 2.21 0.36 19.11
CA LEU A 435 0.96 0.28 18.36
C LEU A 435 -0.22 -0.11 19.27
N LEU A 436 -0.02 -0.99 20.26
CA LEU A 436 -1.08 -1.38 21.22
C LEU A 436 -1.56 -0.21 22.08
N GLU A 437 -0.67 0.75 22.36
CA GLU A 437 -0.98 1.94 23.16
C GLU A 437 -1.76 3.00 22.36
N ASP A 438 -1.83 2.89 21.01
CA ASP A 438 -2.58 3.84 20.18
C ASP A 438 -4.11 3.60 20.32
N PRO A 439 -4.93 4.63 20.60
CA PRO A 439 -6.37 4.47 20.79
C PRO A 439 -7.10 3.95 19.53
N HIS A 440 -6.53 4.10 18.34
CA HIS A 440 -7.08 3.55 17.11
C HIS A 440 -6.79 2.07 16.93
N PHE A 441 -5.88 1.48 17.73
CA PHE A 441 -5.57 0.06 17.66
C PHE A 441 -6.81 -0.78 17.89
N GLU A 442 -7.64 -0.50 18.90
CA GLU A 442 -8.85 -1.29 19.15
C GLU A 442 -9.85 -1.25 18.00
N ILE A 443 -9.92 -0.13 17.27
CA ILE A 443 -10.75 0.00 16.08
C ILE A 443 -10.14 -0.79 14.92
N ALA A 444 -8.82 -0.65 14.71
CA ALA A 444 -8.06 -1.35 13.68
C ALA A 444 -8.01 -2.86 13.92
N ARG A 445 -8.00 -3.30 15.18
CA ARG A 445 -7.96 -4.70 15.61
C ARG A 445 -9.18 -5.45 15.09
N LYS A 446 -10.37 -4.85 15.19
CA LYS A 446 -11.61 -5.43 14.63
C LYS A 446 -11.56 -5.63 13.12
N GLN A 447 -10.68 -4.91 12.43
CA GLN A 447 -10.50 -4.98 10.98
C GLN A 447 -9.38 -5.98 10.61
N SER A 448 -8.18 -5.79 11.12
CA SER A 448 -7.01 -6.62 10.80
C SER A 448 -7.07 -7.99 11.47
N LEU A 449 -7.61 -8.08 12.68
CA LEU A 449 -7.72 -9.28 13.52
C LEU A 449 -9.20 -9.73 13.65
N SER A 450 -9.86 -9.94 12.50
CA SER A 450 -11.21 -10.53 12.45
C SER A 450 -11.29 -11.87 13.20
N SER A 451 -12.52 -12.34 13.46
CA SER A 451 -12.78 -13.58 14.20
C SER A 451 -12.10 -14.83 13.62
N ASP A 452 -11.78 -14.83 12.33
CA ASP A 452 -11.07 -15.93 11.66
C ASP A 452 -9.54 -15.74 11.61
N PHE A 453 -9.00 -14.72 12.28
CA PHE A 453 -7.55 -14.46 12.31
C PHE A 453 -6.76 -15.64 12.87
N GLY A 454 -7.27 -16.34 13.89
CA GLY A 454 -6.62 -17.54 14.42
C GLY A 454 -6.37 -18.60 13.35
N SER A 455 -7.39 -18.93 12.55
CA SER A 455 -7.27 -19.87 11.43
C SER A 455 -6.27 -19.40 10.37
N ARG A 456 -6.27 -18.10 10.06
CA ARG A 456 -5.30 -17.49 9.12
C ARG A 456 -3.87 -17.57 9.65
N ALA A 457 -3.69 -17.33 10.95
CA ALA A 457 -2.38 -17.42 11.59
C ALA A 457 -1.86 -18.86 11.61
N ILE A 458 -2.71 -19.85 11.87
CA ILE A 458 -2.34 -21.27 11.74
C ILE A 458 -1.85 -21.60 10.33
N GLU A 459 -2.51 -21.09 9.30
CA GLU A 459 -2.07 -21.27 7.91
C GLU A 459 -0.70 -20.62 7.67
N TYR A 460 -0.48 -19.40 8.16
CA TYR A 460 0.83 -18.75 8.13
C TYR A 460 1.91 -19.60 8.80
N PHE A 461 1.62 -20.13 10.00
CA PHE A 461 2.56 -20.98 10.74
C PHE A 461 2.84 -22.30 10.02
N LYS A 462 1.86 -22.89 9.32
CA LYS A 462 2.10 -24.06 8.46
C LYS A 462 3.04 -23.74 7.30
N CYS A 463 2.86 -22.59 6.66
CA CYS A 463 3.80 -22.12 5.63
C CYS A 463 5.20 -21.89 6.22
N MET A 464 5.28 -21.29 7.42
CA MET A 464 6.55 -21.07 8.11
C MET A 464 7.24 -22.38 8.50
N ASN A 465 6.49 -23.35 9.06
CA ASN A 465 7.04 -24.66 9.37
C ASN A 465 7.60 -25.37 8.14
N SER A 466 6.86 -25.33 7.02
CA SER A 466 7.31 -25.91 5.76
C SER A 466 8.62 -25.29 5.25
N ALA A 467 8.85 -24.01 5.57
CA ALA A 467 10.09 -23.31 5.27
C ALA A 467 11.27 -23.76 6.15
N LEU A 468 10.99 -24.15 7.39
CA LEU A 468 11.97 -24.60 8.40
C LEU A 468 12.31 -26.10 8.26
N ASP A 469 11.32 -26.95 7.95
CA ASP A 469 11.46 -28.42 7.92
C ASP A 469 12.38 -28.95 6.81
N LYS A 470 12.55 -28.20 5.71
CA LYS A 470 13.39 -28.62 4.58
C LYS A 470 14.90 -28.54 4.86
N GLU A 471 15.29 -28.03 6.02
CA GLU A 471 16.67 -27.92 6.46
C GLU A 471 17.17 -29.16 7.24
N SER A 472 16.68 -30.36 6.88
CA SER A 472 17.07 -31.63 7.52
C SER A 472 18.53 -32.05 7.31
N SER A 473 19.40 -31.15 6.84
CA SER A 473 20.84 -31.36 6.66
C SER A 473 21.74 -30.34 7.39
N PHE A 474 21.17 -29.31 8.05
CA PHE A 474 21.96 -28.44 8.93
C PHE A 474 22.05 -29.07 10.33
N ASP A 475 23.28 -29.17 10.83
CA ASP A 475 23.65 -29.86 12.08
C ASP A 475 22.72 -29.43 13.24
N ARG A 476 22.08 -30.39 13.90
CA ARG A 476 21.16 -30.21 15.06
C ARG A 476 21.89 -29.71 16.31
N ARG A 477 22.77 -28.71 16.18
CA ARG A 477 23.25 -27.93 17.30
C ARG A 477 22.25 -26.82 17.50
N THR A 478 21.28 -27.08 18.39
CA THR A 478 20.40 -26.04 18.90
C THR A 478 21.25 -24.84 19.31
N SER A 479 21.04 -23.70 18.65
CA SER A 479 21.74 -22.49 19.06
C SER A 479 21.35 -22.19 20.51
N PRO A 480 22.23 -21.57 21.32
CA PRO A 480 21.87 -21.13 22.67
C PRO A 480 20.57 -20.30 22.71
N GLN A 481 20.30 -19.52 21.65
CA GLN A 481 19.05 -18.79 21.45
C GLN A 481 17.84 -19.72 21.29
N GLN A 482 17.91 -20.77 20.48
CA GLN A 482 16.80 -21.74 20.33
C GLN A 482 16.51 -22.47 21.65
N ASN A 483 17.54 -22.81 22.44
CA ASN A 483 17.35 -23.41 23.76
C ASN A 483 16.74 -22.42 24.77
N GLU A 484 17.08 -21.12 24.69
CA GLU A 484 16.44 -20.08 25.51
C GLU A 484 14.98 -19.83 25.11
N ILE A 485 14.67 -19.77 23.81
CA ILE A 485 13.28 -19.67 23.33
C ILE A 485 12.48 -20.92 23.73
N ARG A 486 13.06 -22.13 23.62
CA ARG A 486 12.42 -23.36 24.15
C ARG A 486 12.23 -23.34 25.65
N LYS A 487 13.19 -22.84 26.44
CA LYS A 487 13.02 -22.69 27.89
C LYS A 487 11.89 -21.72 28.21
N VAL A 488 11.86 -20.57 27.54
CA VAL A 488 10.81 -19.56 27.63
C VAL A 488 9.45 -20.19 27.32
N VAL A 489 9.33 -20.91 26.22
CA VAL A 489 8.08 -21.55 25.78
C VAL A 489 7.64 -22.71 26.69
N ASN A 490 8.58 -23.50 27.20
CA ASN A 490 8.29 -24.55 28.18
C ASN A 490 7.95 -23.96 29.58
N GLN A 491 8.51 -22.81 29.95
CA GLN A 491 8.11 -22.05 31.15
C GLN A 491 6.74 -21.37 30.99
N LEU A 492 6.31 -21.12 29.75
CA LEU A 492 4.97 -20.65 29.40
C LEU A 492 3.91 -21.78 29.43
N THR A 493 4.24 -22.98 29.94
CA THR A 493 3.26 -24.05 30.15
C THR A 493 2.06 -23.55 30.97
N LEU A 494 0.88 -23.94 30.48
CA LEU A 494 -0.41 -23.22 30.56
C LEU A 494 -1.01 -23.01 31.97
N ASP A 495 -0.43 -23.58 33.02
CA ASP A 495 -1.08 -23.64 34.35
C ASP A 495 -0.58 -22.58 35.35
N GLN A 496 0.55 -21.92 35.10
CA GLN A 496 1.20 -21.07 36.14
C GLN A 496 1.10 -19.56 35.91
N ILE A 497 0.77 -19.12 34.71
CA ILE A 497 0.64 -17.70 34.40
C ILE A 497 -0.84 -17.42 34.16
N GLY A 498 -1.53 -17.00 35.22
CA GLY A 498 -2.90 -16.53 35.15
C GLY A 498 -2.96 -15.24 34.34
N PHE A 499 -2.92 -15.36 33.02
CA PHE A 499 -3.26 -14.26 32.13
C PHE A 499 -4.75 -13.96 32.36
N GLY A 500 -5.07 -12.82 32.95
CA GLY A 500 -6.45 -12.37 33.02
C GLY A 500 -6.97 -12.04 31.61
N ASN A 501 -8.29 -11.93 31.50
CA ASN A 501 -8.98 -11.83 30.22
C ASN A 501 -8.91 -10.43 29.58
N ASP A 502 -8.09 -9.53 30.12
CA ASP A 502 -7.99 -8.12 29.71
C ASP A 502 -6.64 -7.79 29.04
N LEU A 503 -6.63 -6.79 28.16
CA LEU A 503 -5.45 -6.27 27.48
C LEU A 503 -4.36 -5.80 28.45
N ASP A 504 -4.78 -5.24 29.59
CA ASP A 504 -3.89 -4.75 30.64
C ASP A 504 -3.06 -5.88 31.27
N ASP A 505 -3.64 -7.07 31.47
CA ASP A 505 -2.94 -8.22 32.04
C ASP A 505 -1.87 -8.77 31.09
N ILE A 506 -2.12 -8.70 29.78
CA ILE A 506 -1.16 -9.13 28.76
C ILE A 506 -0.05 -8.09 28.57
N TYR A 507 -0.39 -6.80 28.65
CA TYR A 507 0.62 -5.75 28.69
C TYR A 507 1.55 -5.90 29.91
N HIS A 508 0.98 -6.12 31.10
CA HIS A 508 1.77 -6.31 32.32
C HIS A 508 2.60 -7.60 32.28
N THR A 509 2.02 -8.71 31.83
CA THR A 509 2.76 -9.97 31.68
C THR A 509 3.89 -9.84 30.64
N TRP A 510 3.65 -9.09 29.57
CA TRP A 510 4.68 -8.77 28.58
C TRP A 510 5.79 -7.87 29.14
N GLN A 511 5.46 -6.86 29.94
CA GLN A 511 6.44 -6.02 30.63
C GLN A 511 7.31 -6.82 31.59
N ASP A 512 6.72 -7.80 32.29
CA ASP A 512 7.45 -8.70 33.18
C ASP A 512 8.34 -9.66 32.38
N PHE A 513 7.87 -10.16 31.23
CA PHE A 513 8.67 -10.95 30.29
C PHE A 513 9.89 -10.18 29.77
N LYS A 514 9.70 -8.91 29.40
CA LYS A 514 10.76 -8.00 28.93
C LYS A 514 11.81 -7.73 30.00
N LYS A 515 11.39 -7.60 31.27
CA LYS A 515 12.32 -7.45 32.39
C LYS A 515 13.13 -8.73 32.65
N GLN A 516 12.51 -9.88 32.42
CA GLN A 516 13.08 -11.18 32.76
C GLN A 516 14.01 -11.72 31.66
N PHE A 517 13.73 -11.42 30.39
CA PHE A 517 14.49 -11.91 29.24
C PHE A 517 14.97 -10.74 28.38
N ASN A 518 16.29 -10.54 28.30
CA ASN A 518 16.92 -9.50 27.48
C ASN A 518 16.90 -9.89 25.99
N LEU A 519 15.71 -9.91 25.39
CA LEU A 519 15.46 -10.45 24.06
C LEU A 519 15.83 -9.46 22.94
N GLU A 520 16.07 -9.95 21.73
CA GLU A 520 16.26 -9.11 20.54
C GLU A 520 14.91 -8.59 20.00
N GLU A 521 14.92 -7.46 19.28
CA GLU A 521 13.72 -6.75 18.79
C GLU A 521 12.79 -7.62 17.91
N GLN A 522 13.35 -8.53 17.12
CA GLN A 522 12.58 -9.49 16.31
C GLN A 522 11.81 -10.51 17.16
N THR A 523 12.40 -10.94 18.28
CA THR A 523 11.74 -11.86 19.23
C THR A 523 10.60 -11.15 19.98
N HIS A 524 10.71 -9.83 20.19
CA HIS A 524 9.65 -9.01 20.78
C HIS A 524 8.40 -8.93 19.89
N ASN A 525 8.56 -8.71 18.58
CA ASN A 525 7.44 -8.67 17.64
C ASN A 525 6.73 -10.03 17.54
N PHE A 526 7.49 -11.13 17.57
CA PHE A 526 6.95 -12.49 17.55
C PHE A 526 6.20 -12.85 18.85
N LEU A 527 6.74 -12.53 20.02
CA LEU A 527 6.08 -12.78 21.30
C LEU A 527 4.87 -11.87 21.55
N GLY A 528 4.93 -10.61 21.09
CA GLY A 528 3.79 -9.69 21.11
C GLY A 528 2.63 -10.21 20.26
N LEU A 529 2.95 -10.80 19.10
CA LEU A 529 1.97 -11.49 18.26
C LEU A 529 1.41 -12.76 18.95
N ILE A 530 2.25 -13.62 19.51
CA ILE A 530 1.78 -14.81 20.24
C ILE A 530 0.82 -14.41 21.37
N SER A 531 1.15 -13.34 22.10
CA SER A 531 0.32 -12.78 23.17
C SER A 531 -1.02 -12.25 22.65
N LEU A 532 -1.00 -11.55 21.52
CA LEU A 532 -2.20 -11.05 20.82
C LEU A 532 -3.09 -12.18 20.29
N MET A 533 -2.49 -13.24 19.75
CA MET A 533 -3.22 -14.43 19.30
C MET A 533 -3.92 -15.15 20.44
N ARG A 534 -3.30 -15.21 21.62
CA ARG A 534 -3.91 -15.75 22.83
C ARG A 534 -5.08 -14.87 23.33
N LEU A 535 -4.95 -13.54 23.22
CA LEU A 535 -6.01 -12.57 23.54
C LEU A 535 -7.26 -12.73 22.66
N LEU A 536 -7.05 -13.01 21.37
CA LEU A 536 -8.14 -13.29 20.43
C LEU A 536 -8.80 -14.66 20.68
N ALA A 537 -8.06 -15.62 21.24
CA ALA A 537 -8.58 -16.93 21.63
C ALA A 537 -9.46 -16.88 22.90
N VAL A 538 -9.24 -15.90 23.79
CA VAL A 538 -10.01 -15.74 25.05
C VAL A 538 -11.37 -15.05 24.81
N ASN A 539 -11.47 -14.16 23.82
CA ASN A 539 -12.67 -13.35 23.57
C ASN A 539 -13.69 -13.97 22.58
N SER A 540 -13.45 -15.16 22.03
CA SER A 540 -14.43 -15.84 21.16
C SER A 540 -15.36 -16.73 22.00
N THR A 541 -16.56 -16.24 22.31
CA THR A 541 -17.61 -17.04 22.97
C THR A 541 -18.20 -18.16 22.11
N VAL A 542 -17.66 -18.41 20.91
CA VAL A 542 -18.16 -19.42 19.96
C VAL A 542 -16.99 -20.13 19.25
N THR A 543 -16.80 -21.39 19.68
CA THR A 543 -16.28 -22.58 18.96
C THR A 543 -14.87 -22.52 18.34
N ASP A 544 -13.85 -23.02 19.05
CA ASP A 544 -13.36 -24.41 18.97
C ASP A 544 -12.09 -24.55 19.85
N GLN A 545 -12.22 -25.10 21.07
CA GLN A 545 -11.10 -25.29 22.01
C GLN A 545 -9.96 -26.14 21.39
N ASN A 546 -10.28 -26.98 20.40
CA ASN A 546 -9.30 -27.83 19.72
C ASN A 546 -8.38 -27.04 18.78
N ILE A 547 -8.87 -25.96 18.14
CA ILE A 547 -8.05 -25.12 17.24
C ILE A 547 -7.05 -24.29 18.05
N THR A 548 -7.44 -23.92 19.27
CA THR A 548 -6.67 -23.06 20.18
C THR A 548 -5.57 -23.82 20.90
N GLU A 549 -5.85 -25.02 21.41
CA GLU A 549 -4.81 -25.92 21.94
C GLU A 549 -3.88 -26.42 20.82
N SER A 550 -4.42 -26.81 19.65
CA SER A 550 -3.58 -27.30 18.54
C SER A 550 -2.70 -26.20 17.95
N GLY A 551 -3.18 -24.96 17.84
CA GLY A 551 -2.39 -23.84 17.31
C GLY A 551 -1.28 -23.40 18.26
N PHE A 552 -1.56 -23.38 19.57
CA PHE A 552 -0.57 -23.09 20.59
C PHE A 552 0.43 -24.25 20.75
N GLN A 553 -0.02 -25.50 20.79
CA GLN A 553 0.84 -26.68 20.81
C GLN A 553 1.71 -26.77 19.55
N TYR A 554 1.17 -26.44 18.37
CA TYR A 554 1.96 -26.39 17.14
C TYR A 554 3.04 -25.30 17.18
N LEU A 555 2.74 -24.12 17.75
CA LEU A 555 3.72 -23.06 17.98
C LEU A 555 4.80 -23.47 18.99
N VAL A 556 4.40 -24.20 20.04
CA VAL A 556 5.31 -24.78 21.04
C VAL A 556 6.20 -25.86 20.41
N ASP A 557 5.65 -26.70 19.54
CA ASP A 557 6.37 -27.77 18.83
C ASP A 557 7.31 -27.23 17.72
N LEU A 558 6.97 -26.07 17.14
CA LEU A 558 7.77 -25.37 16.12
C LEU A 558 9.08 -24.77 16.68
N ILE A 559 9.07 -24.45 17.97
CA ILE A 559 10.16 -23.80 18.71
C ILE A 559 11.12 -24.87 19.25
#